data_AF-A0A5S9RBQ0-F1
#
_entry.id   AF-A0A5S9RBQ0-F1
#
_cell.length_a   1.000
_cell.length_b   1.000
_cell.length_c   1.000
_cell.angle_alpha   90.00
_cell.angle_beta   90.00
_cell.angle_gamma   90.00
#
_symmetry.space_group_name_H-M   'P 1'
#
loop_
_entity.id
_entity.type
_entity.pdbx_description
1 polymer ?
#
loop_
_entity_poly.entity_id
_entity_poly.type
_entity_poly.pdbx_seq_one_letter_code
_entity_poly.pdbx_strand_id
1 'polypeptide(L)' 'MTAALVCHRSTQTGPITAEWTYWDSREQARQAEVELVPCGPLCVGVHSVVRVALAPARRRASRMVRPK' A
#
# COMPACT_ATOMS: atom_id res chain seq x y z
N MET A 1 0.50 0.68 14.47
CA MET A 1 -0.17 1.68 13.61
C MET A 1 0.42 1.48 12.23
N THR A 2 -0.33 0.91 11.30
CA THR A 2 0.21 0.51 9.99
C THR A 2 0.57 1.74 9.14
N ALA A 3 1.64 1.64 8.38
CA ALA A 3 2.03 2.62 7.37
C ALA A 3 2.17 1.93 6.01
N ALA A 4 2.12 2.69 4.93
CA ALA A 4 2.43 2.20 3.60
C ALA A 4 3.43 3.12 2.92
N LEU A 5 4.36 2.52 2.20
CA LEU A 5 5.18 3.20 1.20
C LEU A 5 4.44 3.10 -0.14
N VAL A 6 4.18 4.24 -0.76
CA VAL A 6 3.55 4.35 -2.06
C VAL A 6 4.60 4.69 -3.09
N CYS A 7 4.79 3.82 -4.09
CA CYS A 7 5.66 4.04 -5.23
C CYS A 7 4.81 4.39 -6.46
N HIS A 8 5.03 5.56 -7.03
CA HIS A 8 4.37 5.97 -8.27
C HIS A 8 5.16 5.45 -9.47
N ARG A 9 4.48 4.73 -10.35
CA ARG A 9 5.06 4.10 -11.53
C ARG A 9 4.46 4.69 -12.79
N SER A 10 5.32 5.03 -13.74
CA SER A 10 4.88 5.36 -15.09
C SER A 10 4.72 4.07 -15.86
N THR A 11 3.60 3.94 -16.55
CA THR A 11 3.46 2.93 -17.59
C THR A 11 3.78 3.62 -18.92
N GLN A 12 4.51 2.95 -19.81
CA GLN A 12 4.96 3.53 -21.10
C GLN A 12 3.83 4.12 -21.96
N THR A 13 2.57 3.76 -21.68
CA THR A 13 1.40 4.08 -22.51
C THR A 13 0.13 4.44 -21.72
N GLY A 14 0.19 4.61 -20.39
CA GLY A 14 -1.01 4.71 -19.55
C GLY A 14 -0.91 5.65 -18.35
N PRO A 15 -1.97 5.76 -17.55
CA PRO A 15 -1.98 6.62 -16.36
C PRO A 15 -0.94 6.16 -15.33
N ILE A 16 -0.44 7.10 -14.52
CA ILE A 16 0.47 6.81 -13.40
C ILE A 16 -0.23 5.82 -12.46
N THR A 17 0.37 4.65 -12.26
CA THR A 17 -0.10 3.66 -11.29
C THR A 17 0.64 3.83 -9.96
N ALA A 18 0.07 3.30 -8.88
CA ALA A 18 0.68 3.34 -7.57
C ALA A 18 0.77 1.92 -6.99
N GLU A 19 1.96 1.54 -6.52
CA GLU A 19 2.19 0.30 -5.77
C GLU A 19 2.35 0.61 -4.29
N TRP A 20 1.75 -0.24 -3.46
CA TRP A 20 1.63 -0.03 -2.02
C TRP A 20 2.31 -1.17 -1.27
N THR A 21 3.29 -0.84 -0.46
CA THR A 21 3.96 -1.78 0.44
C THR A 21 3.64 -1.41 1.88
N TYR A 22 3.00 -2.32 2.61
CA TYR A 22 2.54 -2.08 3.98
C TYR A 22 3.59 -2.48 5.02
N TRP A 23 3.65 -1.73 6.10
CA TRP A 23 4.57 -1.89 7.23
C TRP A 23 3.85 -1.68 8.56
N ASP A 24 4.39 -2.29 9.62
CA ASP A 24 3.78 -2.23 10.96
C ASP A 24 3.94 -0.88 11.65
N SER A 25 4.95 -0.10 11.23
CA SER A 25 5.23 1.25 11.70
C SER A 25 5.62 2.20 10.58
N ARG A 26 5.50 3.51 10.86
CA ARG A 26 5.90 4.56 9.92
C ARG A 26 7.41 4.61 9.76
N GLU A 27 8.14 4.32 10.83
CA GLU A 27 9.60 4.35 10.87
C GLU A 27 10.17 3.26 9.96
N GLN A 28 9.57 2.06 9.93
CA GLN A 28 9.93 1.00 8.98
C GLN A 28 9.65 1.42 7.53
N ALA A 29 8.46 1.98 7.25
CA ALA A 29 8.13 2.45 5.89
C ALA A 29 9.09 3.55 5.40
N ARG A 30 9.54 4.42 6.29
CA ARG A 30 10.51 5.48 5.98
C ARG A 30 11.93 4.94 5.78
N GLN A 31 12.34 3.95 6.57
CA GLN A 31 13.62 3.27 6.36
C GLN A 31 13.66 2.60 4.99
N ALA A 32 12.57 1.91 4.62
CA ALA A 32 12.42 1.30 3.31
C ALA A 32 12.43 2.34 2.18
N GLU A 33 11.81 3.52 2.36
CA GLU A 33 11.88 4.62 1.39
C GLU A 33 13.31 5.04 1.10
N VAL A 34 14.18 5.12 2.11
CA VAL A 34 15.60 5.47 1.95
C VAL A 34 16.39 4.35 1.29
N GLU A 35 16.15 3.10 1.68
CA GLU A 35 16.87 1.93 1.16
C GLU A 35 16.46 1.55 -0.26
N LEU A 36 15.21 1.78 -0.65
CA LEU A 36 14.68 1.44 -1.97
C LEU A 36 15.10 2.43 -3.06
N VAL A 37 15.86 3.49 -2.76
CA VAL A 37 16.40 4.39 -3.80
C VAL A 37 17.69 3.78 -4.37
N PRO A 38 17.75 3.43 -5.68
CA PRO A 38 16.77 3.69 -6.73
C PRO A 38 15.66 2.63 -6.86
N CYS A 39 14.42 3.11 -6.99
CA CYS A 39 13.14 2.35 -6.95
C CYS A 39 12.81 1.54 -8.22
N GLY A 40 13.83 1.16 -8.98
CA GLY A 40 13.69 0.45 -10.26
C GLY A 40 13.31 1.37 -11.44
N PRO A 41 13.40 0.86 -12.68
CA PRO A 41 13.35 1.68 -13.91
C PRO A 41 11.96 2.23 -14.27
N LEU A 42 10.89 1.70 -13.66
CA LEU A 42 9.51 2.13 -13.91
C LEU A 42 9.00 3.16 -12.90
N CYS A 43 9.78 3.42 -11.86
CA CYS A 43 9.46 4.41 -10.85
C CYS A 43 9.73 5.82 -11.39
N VAL A 44 8.82 6.75 -11.11
CA VAL A 44 8.95 8.15 -11.57
C VAL A 44 9.73 9.04 -10.60
N GLY A 45 10.41 8.44 -9.62
CA GLY A 45 11.13 9.15 -8.57
C GLY A 45 10.23 9.77 -7.50
N VAL A 46 8.94 9.45 -7.47
CA VAL A 46 7.98 9.94 -6.48
C VAL A 46 7.60 8.81 -5.53
N HIS A 47 7.94 9.00 -4.26
CA HIS A 47 7.54 8.13 -3.16
C HIS A 47 6.79 8.91 -2.11
N SER A 48 5.92 8.23 -1.37
CA SER A 48 5.21 8.83 -0.25
C SER A 48 4.95 7.80 0.84
N VAL A 49 5.25 8.16 2.09
CA VAL A 49 4.90 7.35 3.25
C VAL A 49 3.57 7.84 3.81
N VAL A 50 2.56 6.98 3.79
CA VAL A 50 1.21 7.28 4.29
C VAL A 50 0.87 6.45 5.52
N ARG A 51 0.11 7.03 6.46
CA ARG A 51 -0.46 6.28 7.59
C ARG A 51 -1.73 5.57 7.14
N VAL A 52 -1.82 4.28 7.42
CA VAL A 52 -2.98 3.47 7.02
C VAL A 52 -3.69 2.97 8.28
N ALA A 53 -4.91 3.42 8.48
CA ALA A 53 -5.83 2.77 9.42
C ALA A 53 -6.48 1.60 8.69
N LEU A 54 -5.90 0.40 8.81
CA LEU A 54 -6.57 -0.82 8.37
C LEU A 54 -7.79 -1.01 9.28
N ALA A 55 -8.98 -0.70 8.75
CA ALA A 55 -10.20 -1.10 9.44
C ALA A 55 -10.15 -2.62 9.64
N PRO A 56 -10.48 -3.14 10.84
CA PRO A 56 -10.52 -4.59 11.03
C PRO A 56 -11.47 -5.16 9.98
N ALA A 57 -10.99 -6.15 9.22
CA ALA A 57 -11.78 -6.80 8.19
C ALA A 57 -13.15 -7.17 8.79
N ARG A 58 -14.23 -6.59 8.27
CA ARG A 58 -15.58 -6.94 8.73
C ARG A 58 -15.71 -8.44 8.51
N ARG A 59 -15.72 -9.22 9.60
CA ARG A 59 -16.09 -10.64 9.54
C ARG A 59 -17.44 -10.66 8.84
N ARG A 60 -17.48 -11.17 7.62
CA ARG A 60 -18.72 -11.45 6.90
C ARG A 60 -19.50 -12.37 7.84
N ALA A 61 -20.49 -11.81 8.54
CA ALA A 61 -21.40 -12.63 9.32
C ALA A 61 -22.08 -13.53 8.31
N SER A 62 -21.70 -14.80 8.30
CA SER A 62 -22.37 -15.84 7.53
C SER A 62 -23.82 -15.84 7.98
N ARG A 63 -24.68 -15.17 7.20
CA ARG A 63 -26.11 -15.14 7.40
C ARG A 63 -26.60 -16.56 7.12
N MET A 64 -26.62 -17.41 8.14
CA MET A 64 -27.32 -18.69 8.08
C MET A 64 -28.81 -18.36 7.91
N VAL A 65 -29.27 -18.38 6.66
CA VAL A 65 -30.69 -18.38 6.34
C VAL A 65 -31.17 -19.81 6.58
N ARG A 66 -31.92 -20.04 7.65
CA ARG A 66 -32.65 -21.32 7.81
C ARG A 66 -33.84 -21.31 6.84
N PRO A 67 -34.00 -22.34 5.98
CA PRO A 67 -35.22 -22.50 5.21
C PRO A 67 -36.38 -22.96 6.11
N LYS A 68 -37.59 -22.56 5.72
CA LYS A 68 -38.87 -22.78 6.40
C LYS A 68 -39.33 -24.22 6.31
#